data_AF-A0A940HSA6-F1
#
_entry.id   AF-A0A940HSA6-F1
#
_cell.length_a   1.000
_cell.length_b   1.000
_cell.length_c   1.000
_cell.angle_alpha   90.00
_cell.angle_beta   90.00
_cell.angle_gamma   90.00
#
_symmetry.space_group_name_H-M   'P 1'
#
loop_
_entity.id
_entity.type
_entity.pdbx_description
1 polymer ?
#
loop_
_entity_poly.entity_id
_entity_poly.type
_entity_poly.pdbx_seq_one_letter_code
_entity_poly.pdbx_strand_id
1 'polypeptide(L)'
;MSWFSKKIKKEKWITEEERLKVIEGASKQVSRGVFFATVIIITSFLPVFMLTGQEGKLFHPLAWTKTFIMIVDAILVITLAPVLI
;
A
#
# COMPACT_ATOMS: atom_id res chain seq x y z
N MET A 1 -15.40 44.55 10.58
CA MET A 1 -15.74 43.39 11.42
C MET A 1 -16.54 42.36 10.61
N SER A 2 -15.95 41.74 9.57
CA SER A 2 -16.64 40.78 8.68
C SER A 2 -15.78 39.56 8.29
N TRP A 3 -14.59 39.40 8.90
CA TRP A 3 -13.58 38.43 8.46
C TRP A 3 -13.85 36.99 8.94
N PHE A 4 -14.76 36.78 9.89
CA PHE A 4 -14.93 35.48 10.55
C PHE A 4 -16.09 34.62 10.02
N SER A 5 -17.02 35.18 9.25
CA SER A 5 -18.30 34.49 8.95
C SER A 5 -18.24 33.54 7.74
N LYS A 6 -17.15 33.53 6.96
CA LYS A 6 -17.09 32.77 5.69
C LYS A 6 -16.63 31.32 5.82
N LYS A 7 -16.32 30.82 7.03
CA LYS A 7 -15.59 29.56 7.23
C LYS A 7 -16.35 28.40 7.89
N ILE A 8 -17.68 28.46 7.98
CA ILE A 8 -18.48 27.31 8.43
C ILE A 8 -19.37 26.85 7.27
N LYS A 9 -18.72 26.28 6.25
CA LYS A 9 -19.41 25.57 5.16
C LYS A 9 -19.97 24.29 5.79
N LYS A 10 -21.29 24.30 6.08
CA LYS A 10 -22.07 23.15 6.59
C LYS A 10 -21.53 21.84 6.01
N GLU A 11 -21.14 20.92 6.88
CA GLU A 11 -20.90 19.52 6.53
C GLU A 11 -22.17 18.97 5.87
N LYS A 12 -22.17 18.98 4.54
CA LYS A 12 -23.17 18.30 3.75
C LYS A 12 -22.70 16.86 3.73
N TRP A 13 -23.36 16.00 4.49
CA TRP A 13 -23.10 14.57 4.53
C TRP A 13 -23.03 14.05 3.09
N ILE A 14 -21.84 13.59 2.71
CA ILE A 14 -21.54 13.12 1.36
C ILE A 14 -22.42 11.89 1.11
N THR A 15 -23.15 11.86 -0.01
CA THR A 15 -23.99 10.71 -0.38
C THR A 15 -23.10 9.46 -0.53
N GLU A 16 -23.61 8.26 -0.20
CA GLU A 16 -22.81 7.03 -0.26
C GLU A 16 -22.12 6.85 -1.64
N GLU A 17 -22.79 7.18 -2.73
CA GLU A 17 -22.22 7.12 -4.08
C GLU A 17 -21.02 8.07 -4.28
N GLU A 18 -21.08 9.30 -3.75
CA GLU A 18 -19.96 10.24 -3.83
C GLU A 18 -18.79 9.80 -2.94
N ARG A 19 -19.08 9.22 -1.77
CA ARG A 19 -18.04 8.65 -0.89
C ARG A 19 -17.32 7.51 -1.60
N LEU A 20 -18.04 6.55 -2.17
CA LEU A 20 -17.47 5.43 -2.90
C LEU A 20 -16.63 5.89 -4.10
N LYS A 21 -17.07 6.89 -4.86
CA LYS A 21 -16.28 7.46 -5.97
C LYS A 21 -14.97 8.10 -5.52
N VAL A 22 -14.99 8.87 -4.43
CA VAL A 22 -13.77 9.50 -3.89
C VAL A 22 -12.80 8.43 -3.40
N ILE A 23 -13.34 7.42 -2.73
CA ILE A 23 -12.60 6.30 -2.20
C ILE A 23 -11.96 5.46 -3.33
N GLU A 24 -12.71 5.12 -4.37
CA GLU A 24 -12.23 4.43 -5.58
C GLU A 24 -11.11 5.23 -6.27
N GLY A 25 -11.30 6.54 -6.42
CA GLY A 25 -10.31 7.44 -7.01
C GLY A 25 -9.00 7.50 -6.21
N ALA A 26 -9.11 7.58 -4.87
CA ALA A 26 -7.96 7.57 -3.97
C ALA A 26 -7.22 6.23 -4.00
N SER A 27 -7.95 5.11 -3.95
CA SER A 27 -7.38 3.77 -4.05
C SER A 27 -6.60 3.58 -5.34
N LYS A 28 -7.17 3.96 -6.50
CA LYS A 28 -6.48 3.88 -7.79
C LYS A 28 -5.18 4.68 -7.83
N GLN A 29 -5.14 5.84 -7.16
CA GLN A 29 -3.94 6.67 -7.10
C GLN A 29 -2.84 6.04 -6.24
N VAL A 30 -3.21 5.40 -5.12
CA VAL A 30 -2.27 4.73 -4.20
C VAL A 30 -1.81 3.37 -4.72
N SER A 31 -2.67 2.57 -5.34
CA SER A 31 -2.36 1.20 -5.78
C SER A 31 -1.10 1.11 -6.63
N ARG A 32 -0.92 2.04 -7.58
CA ARG A 32 0.27 2.05 -8.44
C ARG A 32 1.54 2.36 -7.65
N GLY A 33 1.48 3.27 -6.68
CA GLY A 33 2.61 3.60 -5.81
C GLY A 33 3.03 2.43 -4.92
N VAL A 34 2.06 1.73 -4.32
CA VAL A 34 2.32 0.58 -3.45
C VAL A 34 2.97 -0.57 -4.23
N PHE A 35 2.51 -0.86 -5.45
CA PHE A 35 3.12 -1.89 -6.30
C PHE A 35 4.62 -1.64 -6.54
N PHE A 36 4.99 -0.41 -6.93
CA PHE A 36 6.40 -0.07 -7.13
C PHE A 36 7.21 -0.14 -5.83
N ALA A 37 6.64 0.30 -4.70
CA ALA A 37 7.28 0.18 -3.40
C ALA A 37 7.57 -1.30 -3.05
N THR A 38 6.60 -2.20 -3.24
CA THR A 38 6.78 -3.64 -2.99
C THR A 38 7.90 -4.22 -3.86
N VAL A 39 7.97 -3.87 -5.16
CA VAL A 39 9.05 -4.31 -6.07
C VAL A 39 10.42 -3.80 -5.59
N ILE A 40 10.52 -2.55 -5.16
CA ILE A 40 11.76 -1.97 -4.62
C ILE A 40 12.19 -2.71 -3.35
N ILE A 41 11.26 -3.00 -2.44
CA ILE A 41 11.54 -3.75 -1.20
C ILE A 41 12.05 -5.16 -1.52
N ILE A 42 11.43 -5.87 -2.47
CA ILE A 42 11.90 -7.20 -2.91
C ILE A 42 13.33 -7.09 -3.45
N THR A 43 13.58 -6.12 -4.34
CA THR A 43 14.90 -5.91 -4.97
C THR A 43 15.97 -5.58 -3.92
N SER A 44 15.64 -4.76 -2.93
CA SER A 44 16.55 -4.41 -1.82
C SER A 44 16.92 -5.59 -0.93
N PHE A 45 16.08 -6.63 -0.87
CA PHE A 45 16.32 -7.83 -0.06
C PHE A 45 16.98 -8.96 -0.86
N LEU A 46 17.05 -8.86 -2.19
CA LEU A 46 17.72 -9.84 -3.04
C LEU A 46 19.18 -10.11 -2.63
N PRO A 47 19.99 -9.11 -2.20
CA PRO A 47 21.36 -9.34 -1.73
C PRO A 47 21.45 -10.22 -0.48
N VAL A 48 20.39 -10.33 0.33
CA VAL A 48 20.37 -11.16 1.55
C VAL A 48 20.54 -12.64 1.21
N PHE A 49 20.07 -13.07 0.02
CA PHE A 49 20.26 -14.44 -0.44
C PHE A 49 21.73 -14.75 -0.82
N MET A 50 22.56 -13.74 -1.04
CA MET A 50 23.98 -13.90 -1.34
C MET A 50 24.85 -14.09 -0.07
N LEU A 51 24.28 -13.92 1.13
CA LEU A 51 25.00 -14.13 2.38
C LEU A 51 25.34 -15.62 2.57
N THR A 52 26.63 -15.95 2.58
CA THR A 52 27.16 -17.29 2.86
C THR A 52 27.70 -17.38 4.29
N GLY A 53 27.38 -18.46 5.02
CA GLY A 53 27.90 -18.71 6.38
C GLY A 53 26.82 -19.12 7.39
N GLN A 54 27.12 -19.03 8.70
CA GLN A 54 26.12 -19.26 9.76
C GLN A 54 24.97 -18.25 9.68
N GLU A 55 25.26 -17.01 9.31
CA GLU A 55 24.26 -15.96 9.10
C GLU A 55 23.30 -16.32 7.97
N GLY A 56 23.81 -16.86 6.85
CA GLY A 56 22.99 -17.32 5.73
C GLY A 56 22.00 -18.43 6.09
N LYS A 57 22.39 -19.39 6.95
CA LYS A 57 21.48 -20.46 7.43
C LYS A 57 20.34 -19.94 8.30
N LEU A 58 20.57 -18.88 9.07
CA LEU A 58 19.55 -18.25 9.90
C LEU A 58 18.64 -17.32 9.09
N PHE A 59 19.22 -16.59 8.13
CA PHE A 59 18.47 -15.62 7.32
C PHE A 59 17.78 -16.23 6.10
N HIS A 60 18.21 -17.39 5.57
CA HIS A 60 17.56 -18.04 4.43
C HIS A 60 16.08 -18.35 4.71
N PRO A 61 15.71 -19.06 5.79
CA PRO A 61 14.30 -19.34 6.10
C PRO A 61 13.45 -18.08 6.27
N LEU A 62 14.04 -17.03 6.85
CA LEU A 62 13.40 -15.74 7.05
C LEU A 62 13.16 -15.02 5.71
N ALA A 63 14.16 -15.00 4.84
CA ALA A 63 14.10 -14.37 3.53
C ALA A 63 13.10 -15.06 2.60
N TRP A 64 13.04 -16.40 2.62
CA TRP A 64 12.04 -17.18 1.88
C TRP A 64 10.61 -16.81 2.26
N THR A 65 10.32 -16.76 3.55
CA THR A 65 8.99 -16.40 4.06
C THR A 65 8.61 -14.98 3.63
N LYS A 66 9.54 -14.02 3.72
CA LYS A 66 9.30 -12.64 3.33
C LYS A 66 9.00 -12.50 1.83
N THR A 67 9.81 -13.11 0.98
CA THR A 67 9.61 -13.03 -0.48
C THR A 67 8.28 -13.66 -0.88
N PHE A 68 7.87 -14.77 -0.26
CA PHE A 68 6.57 -15.39 -0.53
C PHE A 68 5.39 -14.48 -0.16
N ILE A 69 5.44 -13.87 1.03
CA ILE A 69 4.41 -12.91 1.46
C ILE A 69 4.37 -11.69 0.54
N MET A 70 5.51 -11.15 0.11
CA MET A 70 5.56 -9.97 -0.78
C MET A 70 5.00 -10.26 -2.17
N ILE A 71 5.14 -11.50 -2.69
CA ILE A 71 4.52 -11.90 -3.95
C ILE A 71 3.00 -11.95 -3.81
N VAL A 72 2.50 -12.54 -2.72
CA VAL A 72 1.05 -12.58 -2.43
C VAL A 72 0.51 -11.16 -2.21
N ASP A 73 1.22 -10.33 -1.45
CA ASP A 73 0.89 -8.91 -1.24
C ASP A 73 0.78 -8.14 -2.56
N ALA A 74 1.72 -8.31 -3.49
CA ALA A 74 1.68 -7.63 -4.78
C ALA A 74 0.42 -7.97 -5.59
N ILE A 75 -0.06 -9.22 -5.53
CA ILE A 75 -1.29 -9.66 -6.18
C ILE A 75 -2.52 -9.10 -5.46
N LEU A 76 -2.52 -9.12 -4.13
CA LEU A 76 -3.62 -8.62 -3.30
C LEU A 76 -3.76 -7.10 -3.39
N VAL A 77 -2.67 -6.33 -3.46
CA VAL A 77 -2.71 -4.87 -3.61
C VAL A 77 -3.42 -4.44 -4.89
N ILE A 78 -3.26 -5.18 -5.99
CA ILE A 78 -3.90 -4.85 -7.26
C ILE A 78 -5.39 -5.21 -7.23
N THR A 79 -5.77 -6.25 -6.47
CA THR A 79 -7.11 -6.85 -6.50
C THR A 79 -8.00 -6.45 -5.32
N LEU A 80 -7.51 -6.55 -4.08
CA LEU A 80 -8.24 -6.23 -2.85
C LEU A 80 -8.27 -4.75 -2.55
N ALA A 81 -7.21 -3.97 -2.81
CA ALA A 81 -7.23 -2.53 -2.52
C ALA A 81 -8.36 -1.78 -3.26
N PRO A 82 -8.69 -2.05 -4.54
CA PRO A 82 -9.84 -1.42 -5.19
C PRO A 82 -11.20 -2.05 -4.86
N VAL A 83 -11.23 -3.27 -4.29
CA VAL A 83 -12.48 -3.99 -3.99
C VAL A 83 -12.96 -3.74 -2.56
N LEU A 84 -12.04 -3.64 -1.60
CA LEU A 84 -12.35 -3.52 -0.18
C LEU A 84 -12.54 -2.07 0.29
N ILE A 85 -11.97 -1.12 -0.47
CA ILE A 85 -12.01 0.31 -0.20
C ILE A 85 -13.02 0.94 -1.15
#